data_AF-A0A2V7G765-F1
#
_entry.id   AF-A0A2V7G765-F1
#
_cell.length_a   1.000
_cell.length_b   1.000
_cell.length_c   1.000
_cell.angle_alpha   90.00
_cell.angle_beta   90.00
_cell.angle_gamma   90.00
#
_symmetry.space_group_name_H-M   'P 1'
#
loop_
_entity.id
_entity.type
_entity.pdbx_description
1 polymer ?
#
loop_
_entity_poly.entity_id
_entity_poly.type
_entity_poly.pdbx_seq_one_letter_code
_entity_poly.pdbx_strand_id
1 'polypeptide(L)'
;MSADAHARSYHRRQLWLAVGGLLLGAAYLVALMATGAAVALRDRLSALTPRWWVQLLLALVILGAGYRLMALPLHWLGGFWLPRRFGLLHQPFHRWLWDVTKATVIGGLLGLLGAE
;
A
#
# COMPACT_ATOMS: atom_id res chain seq x y z
N MET A 1 9.04 -35.20 1.52
CA MET A 1 8.90 -33.93 2.28
C MET A 1 7.42 -33.68 2.49
N SER A 2 6.91 -33.70 3.73
CA SER A 2 5.47 -33.63 4.01
C SER A 2 4.86 -32.27 3.63
N ALA A 3 3.58 -32.26 3.25
CA ALA A 3 2.83 -31.06 2.88
C ALA A 3 2.91 -29.95 3.96
N ASP A 4 2.99 -30.34 5.23
CA ASP A 4 3.13 -29.42 6.37
C ASP A 4 4.43 -28.60 6.36
N ALA A 5 5.52 -29.13 5.81
CA ALA A 5 6.78 -28.41 5.69
C ALA A 5 6.71 -27.28 4.64
N HIS A 6 5.93 -27.48 3.58
CA HIS A 6 5.70 -26.47 2.55
C HIS A 6 4.79 -25.35 3.06
N ALA A 7 3.69 -25.70 3.74
CA ALA A 7 2.77 -24.73 4.35
C ALA A 7 3.49 -23.83 5.37
N ARG A 8 4.29 -24.39 6.27
CA ARG A 8 5.08 -23.61 7.26
C ARG A 8 6.06 -22.65 6.61
N SER A 9 6.70 -23.06 5.52
CA SER A 9 7.66 -22.22 4.79
C SER A 9 6.99 -21.05 4.06
N TYR A 10 5.79 -21.28 3.52
CA TYR A 10 4.95 -20.23 2.93
C TYR A 10 4.51 -19.21 3.98
N HIS A 11 3.91 -19.66 5.09
CA HIS A 11 3.46 -18.78 6.16
C HIS A 11 4.60 -17.96 6.78
N ARG A 12 5.79 -18.54 6.93
CA ARG A 12 6.97 -17.80 7.42
C ARG A 12 7.36 -16.68 6.47
N ARG A 13 7.38 -16.92 5.15
CA ARG A 13 7.66 -15.86 4.16
C ARG A 13 6.58 -14.80 4.13
N GLN A 14 5.32 -15.20 4.25
CA GLN A 14 4.19 -14.28 4.34
C GLN A 14 4.28 -13.39 5.58
N LEU A 15 4.67 -13.95 6.72
CA LEU A 15 4.92 -13.20 7.95
C LEU A 15 6.03 -12.17 7.77
N TRP A 16 7.18 -12.56 7.20
CA TRP A 16 8.28 -11.63 6.94
C TRP A 16 7.91 -10.50 5.97
N LEU A 17 7.08 -10.79 4.96
CA LEU A 17 6.52 -9.76 4.08
C LEU A 17 5.59 -8.81 4.82
N ALA A 18 4.74 -9.33 5.72
CA ALA A 18 3.86 -8.51 6.55
C ALA A 18 4.66 -7.61 7.51
N VAL A 19 5.67 -8.17 8.18
CA VAL A 19 6.59 -7.42 9.04
C VAL A 19 7.35 -6.36 8.25
N GLY A 20 7.85 -6.70 7.06
CA GLY A 20 8.49 -5.73 6.17
C GLY A 20 7.55 -4.60 5.76
N GLY A 21 6.29 -4.90 5.47
CA GLY A 21 5.27 -3.90 5.14
C GLY A 21 4.97 -2.97 6.30
N LEU A 22 4.89 -3.50 7.52
CA LEU A 22 4.71 -2.73 8.74
C LEU A 22 5.90 -1.79 9.00
N LEU A 23 7.12 -2.31 8.92
CA LEU A 23 8.35 -1.52 9.11
C LEU A 23 8.47 -0.42 8.06
N LEU A 24 8.15 -0.72 6.80
CA LEU A 24 8.14 0.27 5.72
C LEU A 24 7.10 1.37 5.98
N GLY A 25 5.91 1.00 6.44
CA GLY A 25 4.87 1.97 6.84
C GLY A 25 5.32 2.88 7.97
N ALA A 26 5.88 2.29 9.03
CA ALA A 26 6.44 3.05 10.15
C ALA A 26 7.56 3.99 9.69
N ALA A 27 8.51 3.49 8.90
CA ALA A 27 9.61 4.29 8.36
C ALA A 27 9.11 5.44 7.47
N TYR A 28 8.09 5.20 6.64
CA TYR A 28 7.47 6.22 5.80
C TYR A 28 6.85 7.35 6.65
N LEU A 29 6.11 7.00 7.70
CA LEU A 29 5.52 7.99 8.61
C LEU A 29 6.60 8.77 9.37
N VAL A 30 7.61 8.08 9.90
CA VAL A 30 8.75 8.73 10.57
C VAL A 30 9.46 9.70 9.62
N ALA A 31 9.67 9.31 8.36
CA ALA A 31 10.28 10.18 7.36
C ALA A 31 9.42 11.42 7.06
N LEU A 32 8.10 11.27 6.96
CA LEU A 32 7.18 12.41 6.79
C LEU A 32 7.25 13.39 7.96
N MET A 33 7.35 12.88 9.20
CA MET A 33 7.48 13.70 10.40
C MET A 33 8.85 14.39 10.48
N ALA A 34 9.93 13.65 10.24
CA ALA A 34 11.30 14.17 10.32
C ALA A 34 11.60 15.23 9.25
N THR A 35 11.03 15.09 8.06
CA THR A 35 11.23 16.04 6.96
C THR A 35 10.24 17.21 6.98
N GLY A 36 9.15 17.12 7.74
CA GLY A 36 8.03 18.06 7.66
C GLY A 36 7.32 18.05 6.31
N ALA A 37 7.50 17.01 5.49
CA ALA A 37 6.96 16.94 4.13
C ALA A 37 5.42 17.08 4.10
N ALA A 38 4.73 16.57 5.12
CA ALA A 38 3.27 16.73 5.24
C ALA A 38 2.86 18.21 5.39
N VAL A 39 3.62 19.00 6.16
CA VAL A 39 3.37 20.44 6.36
C VAL A 39 3.67 21.20 5.06
N ALA A 40 4.81 20.93 4.44
CA ALA A 40 5.18 21.54 3.16
C ALA A 40 4.19 21.20 2.04
N LEU A 41 3.60 20.00 2.06
CA LEU A 41 2.54 19.62 1.13
C LEU A 41 1.25 20.41 1.40
N ARG A 42 0.83 20.49 2.68
CA ARG A 42 -0.35 21.28 3.07
C ARG A 42 -0.24 22.73 2.62
N ASP A 43 0.92 23.36 2.84
CA ASP A 43 1.11 24.77 2.51
C ASP A 43 1.13 25.01 0.99
N ARG A 44 1.62 24.04 0.19
CA ARG A 44 1.48 24.10 -1.28
C ARG A 44 0.04 23.91 -1.73
N LEU A 45 -0.71 23.00 -1.10
CA LEU A 45 -2.10 22.73 -1.46
C LEU A 45 -3.02 23.90 -1.09
N SER A 46 -2.77 24.58 0.03
CA SER A 46 -3.54 25.75 0.44
C SER A 46 -3.33 26.95 -0.50
N ALA A 47 -2.15 27.08 -1.09
CA ALA A 47 -1.88 28.07 -2.12
C ALA A 47 -2.59 27.77 -3.45
N LEU A 48 -2.88 26.49 -3.75
CA LEU A 48 -3.52 26.07 -5.00
C LEU A 48 -5.04 26.11 -4.94
N THR A 49 -5.64 25.80 -3.78
CA THR A 49 -7.10 25.79 -3.65
C THR A 49 -7.53 26.22 -2.24
N PRO A 50 -8.55 27.09 -2.11
CA PRO A 50 -9.06 27.51 -0.80
C PRO A 50 -10.01 26.47 -0.17
N ARG A 51 -10.42 25.42 -0.92
CA ARG A 51 -11.41 24.44 -0.45
C ARG A 51 -10.74 23.35 0.39
N TRP A 52 -11.03 23.31 1.70
CA TRP A 52 -10.41 22.38 2.66
C TRP A 52 -10.55 20.90 2.26
N TRP A 53 -11.71 20.49 1.75
CA TRP A 53 -11.97 19.10 1.34
C TRP A 53 -11.16 18.70 0.09
N VAL A 54 -10.92 19.64 -0.83
CA VAL A 54 -10.06 19.40 -2.01
C VAL A 54 -8.61 19.24 -1.56
N GLN A 55 -8.15 20.06 -0.61
CA GLN A 55 -6.81 19.92 -0.03
C GLN A 55 -6.63 18.56 0.65
N LEU A 56 -7.64 18.11 1.42
CA LEU A 56 -7.63 16.81 2.08
C LEU A 56 -7.54 15.67 1.05
N LEU A 57 -8.40 15.68 0.02
CA LEU A 57 -8.38 14.68 -1.05
C LEU A 57 -7.02 14.62 -1.75
N LEU A 58 -6.48 15.78 -2.13
CA LEU A 58 -5.16 15.86 -2.77
C LEU A 58 -4.04 15.35 -1.86
N ALA A 59 -4.06 15.73 -0.57
CA ALA A 59 -3.07 15.26 0.39
C ALA A 59 -3.13 13.74 0.56
N LEU A 60 -4.32 13.16 0.73
CA LEU A 60 -4.51 11.70 0.81
C LEU A 60 -4.02 11.00 -0.46
N VAL A 61 -4.34 11.53 -1.64
CA VAL A 61 -3.92 10.95 -2.91
C VAL A 61 -2.40 11.00 -3.05
N ILE A 62 -1.76 12.14 -2.77
CA ILE A 62 -0.32 12.33 -2.94
C ILE A 62 0.47 11.48 -1.93
N LEU A 63 0.11 11.54 -0.64
CA LEU A 63 0.79 10.76 0.40
C LEU A 63 0.53 9.26 0.21
N GLY A 64 -0.72 8.88 -0.06
CA GLY A 64 -1.09 7.50 -0.32
C GLY A 64 -0.42 6.92 -1.57
N ALA A 65 -0.28 7.70 -2.64
CA ALA A 65 0.47 7.30 -3.83
C ALA A 65 1.96 7.16 -3.54
N GLY A 66 2.54 8.11 -2.79
CA GLY A 66 3.94 8.04 -2.35
C GLY A 66 4.24 6.77 -1.57
N TYR A 67 3.41 6.45 -0.57
CA TYR A 67 3.54 5.20 0.18
C TYR A 67 3.38 3.97 -0.72
N ARG A 68 2.35 3.95 -1.58
CA ARG A 68 2.10 2.83 -2.50
C ARG A 68 3.27 2.57 -3.45
N LEU A 69 3.93 3.62 -3.95
CA LEU A 69 5.12 3.47 -4.80
C LEU A 69 6.28 2.80 -4.04
N MET A 70 6.49 3.16 -2.78
CA MET A 70 7.52 2.52 -1.94
C MET A 70 7.15 1.07 -1.57
N ALA A 71 5.87 0.81 -1.31
CA ALA A 71 5.36 -0.52 -0.92
C ALA A 71 5.13 -1.46 -2.12
N LEU A 72 5.15 -0.95 -3.35
CA LEU A 72 4.94 -1.69 -4.58
C LEU A 72 5.79 -2.96 -4.70
N PRO A 73 7.12 -2.95 -4.46
CA PRO A 73 7.93 -4.16 -4.51
C PRO A 73 7.49 -5.23 -3.48
N LEU A 74 7.14 -4.83 -2.26
CA LEU A 74 6.64 -5.77 -1.24
C LEU A 74 5.29 -6.36 -1.64
N HIS A 75 4.40 -5.51 -2.17
CA HIS A 75 3.08 -5.93 -2.62
C HIS A 75 3.16 -6.90 -3.80
N TRP A 76 4.07 -6.66 -4.75
CA TRP A 76 4.33 -7.56 -5.86
C TRP A 76 4.90 -8.91 -5.40
N LEU A 77 5.89 -8.89 -4.49
CA LEU A 77 6.51 -10.09 -3.95
C LEU A 77 5.50 -10.97 -3.21
N GLY A 78 4.68 -10.39 -2.33
CA GLY A 78 3.72 -11.14 -1.52
C GLY A 78 2.41 -11.46 -2.23
N GLY A 79 1.94 -10.58 -3.11
CA GLY A 79 0.64 -10.71 -3.77
C GLY A 79 0.66 -11.50 -5.07
N PHE A 80 1.78 -11.47 -5.82
CA PHE A 80 1.86 -12.12 -7.14
C PHE A 80 2.96 -13.19 -7.21
N TRP A 81 4.19 -12.85 -6.84
CA TRP A 81 5.32 -13.76 -7.03
C TRP A 81 5.29 -14.97 -6.08
N LEU A 82 5.07 -14.74 -4.79
CA LEU A 82 5.06 -15.80 -3.79
C LEU A 82 3.91 -16.80 -4.02
N PRO A 83 2.64 -16.39 -4.21
CA PRO A 83 1.54 -17.34 -4.40
C PRO A 83 1.67 -18.13 -5.71
N ARG A 84 2.18 -17.49 -6.77
CA ARG A 84 2.41 -18.14 -8.07
C ARG A 84 3.50 -19.21 -7.99
N ARG A 85 4.58 -18.97 -7.23
CA ARG A 85 5.64 -19.96 -7.00
C ARG A 85 5.16 -21.20 -6.26
N PHE A 86 4.19 -21.05 -5.36
CA PHE A 86 3.58 -22.16 -4.61
C PHE A 86 2.37 -22.78 -5.32
N GLY A 87 2.06 -22.38 -6.56
CA GLY A 87 0.93 -22.93 -7.32
C GLY A 87 -0.46 -22.52 -6.81
N LEU A 88 -0.53 -21.53 -5.92
CA LEU A 88 -1.79 -21.04 -5.33
C LEU A 88 -2.51 -20.05 -6.26
N LEU A 89 -1.80 -19.47 -7.23
CA LEU A 89 -2.31 -18.41 -8.10
C LEU A 89 -2.14 -18.77 -9.58
N HIS A 90 -3.28 -18.98 -10.25
CA HIS A 90 -3.34 -19.34 -11.67
C HIS A 90 -3.64 -18.13 -12.58
N GLN A 91 -3.92 -16.96 -12.00
CA GLN A 91 -4.34 -15.79 -12.75
C GLN A 91 -3.16 -15.06 -13.43
N PRO A 92 -3.37 -14.44 -14.60
CA PRO A 92 -2.36 -13.63 -15.28
C PRO A 92 -2.13 -12.29 -14.57
N PHE A 93 -0.92 -11.72 -14.75
CA PHE A 93 -0.48 -10.49 -14.08
C PHE A 93 -1.43 -9.30 -14.27
N HIS A 94 -2.00 -9.13 -15.47
CA HIS A 94 -2.92 -8.03 -15.75
C HIS A 94 -4.23 -8.12 -14.95
N ARG A 95 -4.76 -9.33 -14.72
CA ARG A 95 -5.97 -9.53 -13.89
C ARG A 95 -5.65 -9.25 -12.42
N TRP A 96 -4.52 -9.74 -11.93
CA TRP A 96 -4.04 -9.41 -10.58
C TRP A 96 -3.90 -7.90 -10.38
N LEU A 97 -3.28 -7.19 -11.34
CA LEU A 97 -3.11 -5.75 -11.25
C LEU A 97 -4.47 -5.04 -11.23
N TRP A 98 -5.42 -5.48 -12.05
CA TRP A 98 -6.77 -4.94 -12.07
C TRP A 98 -7.51 -5.14 -10.75
N ASP A 99 -7.34 -6.29 -10.10
CA ASP A 99 -7.92 -6.55 -8.79
C ASP A 99 -7.31 -5.65 -7.71
N VAL A 100 -5.98 -5.46 -7.74
CA VAL A 100 -5.29 -4.53 -6.83
C VAL A 100 -5.78 -3.09 -7.05
N THR A 101 -5.91 -2.66 -8.31
CA THR A 101 -6.44 -1.32 -8.63
C THR A 101 -7.86 -1.15 -8.11
N LYS A 102 -8.76 -2.10 -8.34
CA LYS A 102 -10.14 -2.04 -7.81
C LYS A 102 -10.18 -1.99 -6.30
N ALA A 103 -9.45 -2.89 -5.63
CA ALA A 103 -9.38 -2.93 -4.17
C ALA A 103 -8.88 -1.58 -3.62
N THR A 104 -7.93 -0.95 -4.31
CA THR A 104 -7.40 0.35 -3.92
C THR A 104 -8.42 1.48 -4.10
N VAL A 105 -9.17 1.48 -5.21
CA VAL A 105 -10.24 2.48 -5.45
C VAL A 105 -11.34 2.32 -4.42
N ILE A 106 -11.84 1.09 -4.22
CA ILE A 106 -12.92 0.80 -3.27
C ILE A 106 -12.47 1.13 -1.85
N GLY A 107 -11.30 0.67 -1.42
CA GLY A 107 -10.75 0.98 -0.10
C GLY A 107 -10.52 2.47 0.11
N GLY A 108 -10.08 3.19 -0.93
CA GLY A 108 -9.94 4.65 -0.90
C GLY A 108 -11.28 5.36 -0.71
N LEU A 109 -12.32 4.97 -1.46
CA LEU A 109 -13.66 5.54 -1.33
C LEU A 109 -14.25 5.25 0.07
N LEU A 110 -14.11 4.02 0.56
CA LEU A 110 -14.57 3.65 1.90
C LEU A 110 -13.83 4.44 3.00
N GLY A 111 -12.52 4.62 2.84
CA GLY A 111 -11.72 5.41 3.78
C GLY A 111 -12.12 6.89 3.79
N LEU A 112 -12.51 7.46 2.65
CA LEU A 112 -13.02 8.83 2.57
C LEU A 112 -14.39 8.97 3.22
N LEU A 113 -15.32 8.05 2.92
CA LEU A 113 -16.66 8.05 3.52
C LEU A 113 -16.63 7.83 5.03
N GLY A 114 -15.72 7.00 5.54
CA GLY A 114 -15.55 6.77 6.97
C GLY A 114 -14.80 7.87 7.71
N ALA A 115 -14.24 8.85 7.00
CA ALA A 115 -13.54 10.00 7.59
C ALA A 115 -14.49 11.19 7.87
N GLU A 116 -15.78 11.04 7.56
CA GLU A 116 -16.86 11.98 7.86
C GLU A 116 -17.32 11.94 9.32
#